data_AF-L5KYU6-F1
#
_entry.id   AF-L5KYU6-F1
#
_cell.length_a   1.000
_cell.length_b   1.000
_cell.length_c   1.000
_cell.angle_alpha   90.00
_cell.angle_beta   90.00
_cell.angle_gamma   90.00
#
_symmetry.space_group_name_H-M   'P 1'
#
loop_
_entity.id
_entity.type
_entity.pdbx_description
1 polymer ?
#
loop_
_entity_poly.entity_id
_entity_poly.type
_entity_poly.pdbx_seq_one_letter_code
_entity_poly.pdbx_strand_id
1 'polypeptide(L)'
;MHCDNKRDFCHHPLSHGFDYFHGLPLTNLRDCKAGAGSVFTSAIRLLVLVPLQVTAVSLVTLAALKCLGLLQVPRLVFLCLLLLAAAILGVLLGFLHYFRPLNCFVMTNHNVTQQPMSYDNLTQRLTADAARFIRRNAETPFLLVLSYLQVHTALFSSKDFAKKSKHHAYGDAVEEMDWSVGQIMSVLEELGLANNTLVYFTSDQGAHVEEVTATGEIHGGSNGIYKDPQHLNLGATRGRFRWHFLQSERSPPELGLDLATEHTLPLEDLPGTPRQKAVSPPTASNHDTN
;
A
#
# COMPACT_ATOMS: atom_id res chain seq x y z
N MET A 1 10.73 6.44 16.49
CA MET A 1 11.85 6.06 15.61
C MET A 1 12.19 7.29 14.79
N HIS A 2 13.41 7.82 14.91
CA HIS A 2 13.85 9.01 14.19
C HIS A 2 15.11 8.65 13.40
N CYS A 3 15.08 8.90 12.10
CA CYS A 3 16.28 8.93 11.27
C CYS A 3 17.01 10.28 11.51
N ASP A 4 18.34 10.27 11.51
CA ASP A 4 19.20 11.45 11.68
C ASP A 4 19.24 12.31 10.41
N ASN A 5 19.12 11.68 9.23
CA ASN A 5 19.26 12.35 7.93
C ASN A 5 18.52 11.59 6.81
N LYS A 6 18.02 12.30 5.79
CA LYS A 6 17.36 11.73 4.60
C LYS A 6 18.13 10.65 3.80
N ARG A 7 19.43 10.46 4.05
CA ARG A 7 20.30 9.46 3.41
C ARG A 7 20.72 8.33 4.33
N ASP A 8 20.28 8.31 5.58
CA ASP A 8 20.62 7.21 6.49
C ASP A 8 19.79 5.95 6.22
N PHE A 9 18.65 6.10 5.54
CA PHE A 9 17.75 5.00 5.17
C PHE A 9 17.42 4.10 6.38
N CYS A 10 17.23 4.69 7.56
CA CYS A 10 17.11 3.94 8.81
C CYS A 10 15.88 3.01 8.88
N HIS A 11 14.87 3.26 8.03
CA HIS A 11 13.67 2.44 7.87
C HIS A 11 13.56 1.75 6.50
N HIS A 12 14.60 1.81 5.69
CA HIS A 12 14.61 1.18 4.38
C HIS A 12 14.72 -0.35 4.53
N PRO A 13 14.12 -1.16 3.63
CA PRO A 13 14.18 -2.63 3.74
C PRO A 13 15.61 -3.20 3.84
N LEU A 14 16.58 -2.54 3.21
CA LEU A 14 18.00 -2.93 3.31
C LEU A 14 18.60 -2.77 4.72
N SER A 15 17.99 -1.97 5.58
CA SER A 15 18.34 -1.81 6.99
C SER A 15 17.58 -2.81 7.89
N HIS A 16 16.73 -3.65 7.30
CA HIS A 16 15.81 -4.56 8.00
C HIS A 16 15.88 -6.01 7.49
N GLY A 17 17.08 -6.45 7.06
CA GLY A 17 17.37 -7.86 6.76
C GLY A 17 17.18 -8.29 5.30
N PHE A 18 16.83 -7.37 4.41
CA PHE A 18 16.83 -7.64 2.97
C PHE A 18 18.17 -7.25 2.34
N ASP A 19 18.72 -8.11 1.48
CA ASP A 19 19.94 -7.78 0.71
C ASP A 19 19.64 -7.00 -0.58
N TYR A 20 18.39 -7.05 -1.04
CA TYR A 20 17.93 -6.46 -2.28
C TYR A 20 16.51 -5.93 -2.13
N PHE A 21 16.26 -4.73 -2.66
CA PHE A 21 14.93 -4.13 -2.69
C PHE A 21 14.62 -3.59 -4.09
N HIS A 22 13.44 -3.89 -4.59
CA HIS A 22 12.89 -3.26 -5.80
C HIS A 22 11.37 -3.13 -5.65
N GLY A 23 10.90 -1.88 -5.64
CA GLY A 23 9.51 -1.59 -5.35
C GLY A 23 9.31 -0.15 -4.93
N LEU A 24 8.22 0.10 -4.19
CA LEU A 24 7.89 1.43 -3.71
C LEU A 24 8.20 1.54 -2.22
N PRO A 25 8.78 2.66 -1.75
CA PRO A 25 8.93 2.92 -0.32
C PRO A 25 7.60 3.28 0.36
N LEU A 26 6.56 3.62 -0.41
CA LEU A 26 5.21 3.95 0.07
C LEU A 26 4.16 3.10 -0.68
N THR A 27 2.97 2.96 -0.10
CA THR A 27 1.85 2.27 -0.75
C THR A 27 1.34 3.00 -2.01
N ASN A 28 0.70 2.24 -2.91
CA ASN A 28 0.02 2.78 -4.08
C ASN A 28 -1.24 3.55 -3.66
N LEU A 29 -1.44 4.78 -4.13
CA LEU A 29 -2.59 5.61 -3.76
C LEU A 29 -3.32 6.11 -5.00
N ARG A 30 -4.60 6.49 -4.86
CA ARG A 30 -5.37 7.18 -5.93
C ARG A 30 -4.60 8.36 -6.52
N ASP A 31 -3.94 9.14 -5.68
CA ASP A 31 -3.13 10.30 -6.07
C ASP A 31 -1.88 9.95 -6.89
N CYS A 32 -1.42 8.69 -6.88
CA CYS A 32 -0.31 8.24 -7.71
C CYS A 32 -0.70 8.05 -9.18
N LYS A 33 -2.00 7.87 -9.47
CA LYS A 33 -2.53 7.70 -10.83
C LYS A 33 -3.42 8.87 -11.23
N ALA A 34 -3.01 9.56 -12.29
CA ALA A 34 -3.82 10.64 -12.84
C ALA A 34 -5.23 10.14 -13.22
N GLY A 35 -6.27 10.85 -12.78
CA GLY A 35 -7.67 10.51 -13.03
C GLY A 35 -8.28 9.48 -12.07
N ALA A 36 -7.50 8.86 -11.17
CA ALA A 36 -8.04 7.90 -10.21
C ALA A 36 -8.75 8.56 -9.01
N GLY A 37 -8.64 9.89 -8.84
CA GLY A 37 -9.18 10.62 -7.69
C GLY A 37 -8.12 10.86 -6.61
N SER A 38 -8.55 11.20 -5.39
CA SER A 38 -7.65 11.50 -4.28
C SER A 38 -8.12 10.87 -2.97
N VAL A 39 -7.20 10.26 -2.24
CA VAL A 39 -7.47 9.77 -0.87
C VAL A 39 -7.58 10.94 0.13
N PHE A 40 -7.10 12.12 -0.25
CA PHE A 40 -7.12 13.32 0.60
C PHE A 40 -8.40 14.14 0.45
N THR A 41 -9.42 13.63 -0.24
CA THR A 41 -10.67 14.37 -0.53
C THR A 41 -11.30 14.98 0.74
N SER A 42 -11.40 14.20 1.82
CA SER A 42 -11.94 14.69 3.11
C SER A 42 -11.07 15.78 3.74
N ALA A 43 -9.76 15.61 3.71
CA ALA A 43 -8.81 16.59 4.23
C ALA A 43 -8.82 17.88 3.41
N ILE A 44 -8.81 17.78 2.08
CA ILE A 44 -8.92 18.93 1.16
C ILE A 44 -10.24 19.67 1.41
N ARG A 45 -11.35 18.95 1.61
CA ARG A 45 -12.63 19.57 1.94
C ARG A 45 -12.57 20.36 3.24
N LEU A 46 -12.08 19.74 4.32
CA LEU A 46 -12.07 20.34 5.65
C LEU A 46 -11.03 21.46 5.80
N LEU A 47 -9.83 21.26 5.26
CA LEU A 47 -8.68 22.16 5.47
C LEU A 47 -8.52 23.21 4.39
N VAL A 48 -9.13 23.03 3.21
CA VAL A 48 -9.00 23.96 2.07
C VAL A 48 -10.35 24.49 1.63
N LEU A 49 -11.28 23.63 1.19
CA LEU A 49 -12.52 24.07 0.57
C LEU A 49 -13.43 24.82 1.55
N VAL A 50 -13.62 24.29 2.76
CA VAL A 50 -14.44 24.93 3.80
C VAL A 50 -13.84 26.30 4.21
N PRO A 51 -12.55 26.41 4.57
CA PRO A 51 -11.94 27.71 4.86
C PRO A 51 -12.01 28.69 3.70
N LEU A 52 -11.82 28.23 2.46
CA LEU A 52 -11.92 29.07 1.27
C LEU A 52 -13.35 29.59 1.06
N GLN A 53 -14.37 28.74 1.29
CA GLN A 53 -15.78 29.13 1.25
C GLN A 53 -16.12 30.15 2.34
N VAL A 54 -15.70 29.91 3.58
CA VAL A 54 -15.92 30.85 4.70
C VAL A 54 -15.26 32.20 4.41
N THR A 55 -14.03 32.18 3.87
CA THR A 55 -13.31 33.40 3.47
C THR A 55 -14.05 34.15 2.36
N ALA A 56 -14.55 33.43 1.34
CA ALA A 56 -15.30 34.00 0.23
C ALA A 56 -16.64 34.61 0.68
N VAL A 57 -17.42 33.88 1.49
CA VAL A 57 -18.68 34.38 2.07
C VAL A 57 -18.41 35.62 2.92
N SER A 58 -17.38 35.58 3.78
CA SER A 58 -17.00 36.73 4.61
C SER A 58 -16.64 37.95 3.74
N LEU A 59 -15.90 37.75 2.65
CA LEU A 59 -15.52 38.82 1.73
C LEU A 59 -16.74 39.45 1.03
N VAL A 60 -17.67 38.62 0.55
CA VAL A 60 -18.91 39.08 -0.09
C VAL A 60 -19.81 39.80 0.91
N THR A 61 -20.00 39.26 2.12
CA THR A 61 -20.82 39.88 3.17
C THR A 61 -20.24 41.21 3.61
N LEU A 62 -18.93 41.30 3.86
CA LEU A 62 -18.28 42.56 4.24
C LEU A 62 -18.35 43.60 3.11
N ALA A 63 -18.23 43.18 1.84
CA ALA A 63 -18.39 44.06 0.70
C ALA A 63 -19.82 44.61 0.62
N ALA A 64 -20.84 43.75 0.80
CA ALA A 64 -22.25 44.16 0.79
C ALA A 64 -22.58 45.13 1.94
N LEU A 65 -22.15 44.83 3.17
CA LEU A 65 -22.36 45.71 4.33
C LEU A 65 -21.71 47.09 4.15
N LYS A 66 -20.52 47.11 3.54
CA LYS A 66 -19.83 48.36 3.20
C LYS A 66 -20.57 49.15 2.12
N CYS A 67 -21.06 48.50 1.07
CA CYS A 67 -21.84 49.13 0.00
C CYS A 67 -23.19 49.67 0.50
N LEU A 68 -23.83 48.98 1.46
CA LEU A 68 -25.07 49.43 2.11
C LEU A 68 -24.84 50.53 3.16
N GLY A 69 -23.58 50.91 3.43
CA GLY A 69 -23.24 51.91 4.45
C GLY A 69 -23.46 51.45 5.89
N LEU A 70 -23.70 50.15 6.13
CA LEU A 70 -23.99 49.57 7.45
C LEU A 70 -22.74 49.37 8.30
N LEU A 71 -21.57 49.21 7.67
CA LEU A 71 -20.30 48.98 8.36
C LEU A 71 -19.12 49.60 7.59
N GLN A 72 -18.30 50.42 8.25
CA GLN A 72 -17.07 50.94 7.67
C GLN A 72 -15.92 49.94 7.86
N VAL A 73 -15.63 49.15 6.82
CA VAL A 73 -14.53 48.18 6.83
C VAL A 73 -13.30 48.75 6.11
N PRO A 74 -12.11 48.78 6.74
CA PRO A 74 -10.89 49.28 6.11
C PRO A 74 -10.47 48.39 4.94
N ARG A 75 -9.85 48.99 3.90
CA ARG A 75 -9.37 48.25 2.71
C ARG A 75 -8.37 47.15 3.04
N LEU A 76 -7.61 47.31 4.13
CA LEU A 76 -6.63 46.33 4.61
C LEU A 76 -7.28 44.98 4.93
N VAL A 77 -8.49 44.95 5.49
CA VAL A 77 -9.18 43.68 5.82
C VAL A 77 -9.50 42.88 4.55
N PHE A 78 -9.95 43.55 3.49
CA PHE A 78 -10.18 42.90 2.18
C PHE A 78 -8.88 42.35 1.59
N LEU A 79 -7.78 43.11 1.69
CA LEU A 79 -6.47 42.65 1.24
C LEU A 79 -6.01 41.41 2.02
N CYS A 80 -6.15 41.42 3.36
CA CYS A 80 -5.78 40.27 4.19
C CYS A 80 -6.60 39.02 3.86
N LEU A 81 -7.91 39.15 3.64
CA LEU A 81 -8.76 38.02 3.27
C LEU A 81 -8.41 37.47 1.88
N LEU A 82 -8.09 38.33 0.91
CA LEU A 82 -7.63 37.91 -0.42
C LEU A 82 -6.27 37.21 -0.36
N LEU A 83 -5.33 37.74 0.42
CA LEU A 83 -4.01 37.11 0.62
C LEU A 83 -4.14 35.75 1.31
N LEU A 84 -5.02 35.63 2.31
CA LEU A 84 -5.32 34.37 2.97
C LEU A 84 -5.90 33.34 1.98
N ALA A 85 -6.90 33.73 1.18
CA ALA A 85 -7.47 32.87 0.15
C ALA A 85 -6.42 32.42 -0.88
N ALA A 86 -5.58 33.35 -1.34
CA ALA A 86 -4.49 33.06 -2.26
C ALA A 86 -3.45 32.11 -1.67
N ALA A 87 -3.09 32.28 -0.39
CA ALA A 87 -2.17 31.38 0.31
C ALA A 87 -2.76 29.96 0.43
N ILE A 88 -4.02 29.83 0.85
CA ILE A 88 -4.73 28.54 0.95
C ILE A 88 -4.76 27.85 -0.43
N LEU A 89 -5.10 28.58 -1.49
CA LEU A 89 -5.13 28.04 -2.85
C LEU A 89 -3.73 27.65 -3.33
N GLY A 90 -2.71 28.47 -3.04
CA GLY A 90 -1.32 28.19 -3.39
C GLY A 90 -0.80 26.91 -2.74
N VAL A 91 -1.13 26.66 -1.47
CA VAL A 91 -0.80 25.42 -0.77
C VAL A 91 -1.48 24.22 -1.43
N LEU A 92 -2.77 24.32 -1.79
CA LEU A 92 -3.48 23.25 -2.49
C LEU A 92 -2.83 22.95 -3.85
N LEU A 93 -2.55 23.99 -4.65
CA LEU A 93 -1.93 23.81 -5.97
C LEU A 93 -0.53 23.20 -5.85
N GLY A 94 0.26 23.65 -4.88
CA GLY A 94 1.57 23.07 -4.57
C GLY A 94 1.44 21.59 -4.18
N PHE A 95 0.51 21.25 -3.29
CA PHE A 95 0.24 19.87 -2.91
C PHE A 95 -0.12 18.99 -4.12
N LEU A 96 -1.08 19.42 -4.94
CA LEU A 96 -1.51 18.66 -6.12
C LEU A 96 -0.39 18.48 -7.15
N HIS A 97 0.51 19.47 -7.27
CA HIS A 97 1.65 19.41 -8.19
C HIS A 97 2.78 18.51 -7.69
N TYR A 98 3.15 18.61 -6.41
CA TYR A 98 4.33 17.95 -5.85
C TYR A 98 4.06 16.59 -5.21
N PHE A 99 2.82 16.30 -4.78
CA PHE A 99 2.52 15.06 -4.05
C PHE A 99 2.92 13.81 -4.84
N ARG A 100 2.47 13.70 -6.10
CA ARG A 100 2.73 12.53 -6.94
C ARG A 100 4.21 12.30 -7.23
N PRO A 101 4.99 13.29 -7.71
CA PRO A 101 6.43 13.10 -7.91
C PRO A 101 7.17 12.77 -6.62
N LEU A 102 6.81 13.37 -5.48
CA LEU A 102 7.56 13.20 -4.23
C LEU A 102 7.23 11.92 -3.47
N ASN A 103 6.07 11.28 -3.71
CA ASN A 103 5.63 10.11 -2.94
C ASN A 103 5.43 8.85 -3.79
N CYS A 104 5.23 8.98 -5.10
CA CYS A 104 4.93 7.86 -5.99
C CYS A 104 6.12 7.62 -6.91
N PHE A 105 7.12 6.88 -6.44
CA PHE A 105 8.33 6.56 -7.20
C PHE A 105 8.81 5.14 -6.89
N VAL A 106 9.52 4.54 -7.84
CA VAL A 106 10.09 3.21 -7.70
C VAL A 106 11.56 3.34 -7.33
N MET A 107 12.00 2.51 -6.39
CA MET A 107 13.38 2.40 -5.96
C MET A 107 13.94 1.03 -6.31
N THR A 108 15.24 1.02 -6.61
CA THR A 108 16.07 -0.18 -6.60
C THR A 108 17.18 0.07 -5.60
N ASN A 109 17.18 -0.69 -4.51
CA ASN A 109 18.00 -0.44 -3.34
C ASN A 109 17.81 1.03 -2.88
N HIS A 110 18.89 1.78 -2.68
CA HIS A 110 18.84 3.18 -2.25
C HIS A 110 18.58 4.19 -3.38
N ASN A 111 18.46 3.74 -4.63
CA ASN A 111 18.37 4.63 -5.79
C ASN A 111 16.94 4.71 -6.33
N VAL A 112 16.48 5.93 -6.58
CA VAL A 112 15.21 6.18 -7.28
C VAL A 112 15.42 5.89 -8.77
N THR A 113 14.74 4.87 -9.29
CA THR A 113 14.87 4.44 -10.69
C THR A 113 13.75 4.96 -11.58
N GLN A 114 12.59 5.30 -11.02
CA GLN A 114 11.48 5.89 -11.78
C GLN A 114 10.70 6.90 -10.93
N GLN A 115 10.61 8.15 -11.42
CA GLN A 115 9.89 9.25 -10.75
C GLN A 115 9.23 10.18 -11.79
N PRO A 116 7.89 10.38 -11.73
CA PRO A 116 6.94 9.60 -10.96
C PRO A 116 6.86 8.15 -11.46
N MET A 117 6.32 7.26 -10.65
CA MET A 117 6.04 5.89 -11.02
C MET A 117 5.15 5.82 -12.28
N SER A 118 5.53 4.95 -13.22
CA SER A 118 4.67 4.56 -14.34
C SER A 118 4.00 3.22 -14.04
N TYR A 119 2.72 3.12 -14.40
CA TYR A 119 1.95 1.89 -14.33
C TYR A 119 2.16 0.98 -15.55
N ASP A 120 2.89 1.44 -16.57
CA ASP A 120 3.14 0.67 -17.79
C ASP A 120 3.84 -0.65 -17.43
N ASN A 121 3.10 -1.75 -17.67
CA ASN A 121 3.51 -3.11 -17.38
C ASN A 121 4.17 -3.28 -16.00
N LEU A 122 3.66 -2.58 -14.98
CA LEU A 122 4.31 -2.52 -13.66
C LEU A 122 4.34 -3.90 -13.00
N THR A 123 3.23 -4.65 -13.03
CA THR A 123 3.16 -6.01 -12.50
C THR A 123 4.15 -6.92 -13.23
N GLN A 124 4.20 -6.87 -14.56
CA GLN A 124 5.14 -7.64 -15.37
C GLN A 124 6.60 -7.34 -15.00
N ARG A 125 6.94 -6.05 -14.78
CA ARG A 125 8.29 -5.64 -14.39
C ARG A 125 8.68 -6.19 -13.01
N LEU A 126 7.76 -6.17 -12.05
CA LEU A 126 7.98 -6.77 -10.73
C LEU A 126 8.10 -8.30 -10.81
N THR A 127 7.22 -8.97 -11.57
CA THR A 127 7.30 -10.41 -11.84
C THR A 127 8.65 -10.79 -12.45
N ALA A 128 9.10 -10.05 -13.46
CA ALA A 128 10.36 -10.31 -14.15
C ALA A 128 11.58 -10.08 -13.24
N ASP A 129 11.50 -9.14 -12.30
CA ASP A 129 12.55 -8.92 -11.31
C ASP A 129 12.60 -10.03 -10.26
N ALA A 130 11.44 -10.46 -9.76
CA ALA A 130 11.32 -11.61 -8.86
C ALA A 130 11.81 -12.91 -9.52
N ALA A 131 11.43 -13.16 -10.78
CA ALA A 131 11.92 -14.30 -11.55
C ALA A 131 13.45 -14.26 -11.72
N ARG A 132 14.04 -13.07 -11.96
CA ARG A 132 15.51 -12.90 -12.01
C ARG A 132 16.15 -13.15 -10.65
N PHE A 133 15.51 -12.73 -9.55
CA PHE A 133 15.96 -13.02 -8.19
C PHE A 133 16.00 -14.53 -7.90
N ILE A 134 14.98 -15.28 -8.32
CA ILE A 134 14.97 -16.74 -8.12
C ILE A 134 16.08 -17.40 -8.95
N ARG A 135 16.16 -17.07 -10.25
CA ARG A 135 17.17 -17.65 -11.16
C ARG A 135 18.60 -17.42 -10.69
N ARG A 136 18.94 -16.22 -10.19
CA ARG A 136 20.30 -15.92 -9.71
C ARG A 136 20.67 -16.62 -8.40
N ASN A 137 19.67 -17.11 -7.66
CA ASN A 137 19.83 -17.79 -6.37
C ASN A 137 19.44 -19.28 -6.46
N ALA A 138 19.39 -19.88 -7.65
CA ALA A 138 18.91 -21.25 -7.81
C ALA A 138 19.73 -22.30 -7.01
N GLU A 139 21.00 -22.02 -6.74
CA GLU A 139 21.91 -22.91 -5.99
C GLU A 139 22.04 -22.54 -4.50
N THR A 140 21.35 -21.48 -4.05
CA THR A 140 21.47 -20.95 -2.68
C THR A 140 20.10 -20.81 -2.03
N PRO A 141 19.91 -21.17 -0.75
CA PRO A 141 18.66 -20.88 -0.05
C PRO A 141 18.33 -19.38 -0.13
N PHE A 142 17.09 -19.05 -0.48
CA PHE A 142 16.66 -17.66 -0.64
C PHE A 142 15.35 -17.38 0.10
N LEU A 143 15.14 -16.10 0.41
CA LEU A 143 13.87 -15.55 0.86
C LEU A 143 13.42 -14.50 -0.15
N LEU A 144 12.24 -14.69 -0.74
CA LEU A 144 11.60 -13.72 -1.61
C LEU A 144 10.31 -13.23 -0.96
N VAL A 145 10.21 -11.93 -0.74
CA VAL A 145 8.96 -11.28 -0.34
C VAL A 145 8.46 -10.46 -1.52
N LEU A 146 7.43 -10.97 -2.21
CA LEU A 146 6.83 -10.31 -3.36
C LEU A 146 5.53 -9.61 -2.93
N SER A 147 5.67 -8.36 -2.50
CA SER A 147 4.53 -7.51 -2.10
C SER A 147 3.96 -6.79 -3.32
N TYR A 148 2.85 -7.29 -3.85
CA TYR A 148 2.16 -6.66 -4.97
C TYR A 148 1.56 -5.29 -4.62
N LEU A 149 1.48 -4.39 -5.60
CA LEU A 149 0.69 -3.16 -5.47
C LEU A 149 -0.81 -3.42 -5.70
N GLN A 150 -1.10 -4.49 -6.43
CA GLN A 150 -2.45 -5.00 -6.62
C GLN A 150 -2.91 -5.67 -5.33
N VAL A 151 -4.15 -5.50 -4.88
CA VAL A 151 -5.29 -4.80 -5.50
C VAL A 151 -5.66 -3.51 -4.75
N HIS A 152 -4.63 -2.80 -4.26
CA HIS A 152 -4.84 -1.53 -3.60
C HIS A 152 -5.45 -0.50 -4.58
N THR A 153 -6.07 0.55 -4.04
CA THR A 153 -6.70 1.65 -4.82
C THR A 153 -5.75 2.22 -5.90
N ALA A 154 -6.32 2.87 -6.92
CA ALA A 154 -5.64 3.18 -8.18
C ALA A 154 -5.39 1.94 -9.06
N LEU A 155 -6.45 1.14 -9.27
CA LEU A 155 -6.41 -0.10 -10.04
C LEU A 155 -5.79 0.10 -11.42
N PHE A 156 -4.98 -0.86 -11.81
CA PHE A 156 -4.31 -0.90 -13.11
C PHE A 156 -4.17 -2.35 -13.56
N SER A 157 -4.17 -2.53 -14.87
CA SER A 157 -3.90 -3.79 -15.53
C SER A 157 -3.18 -3.53 -16.85
N SER A 158 -2.34 -4.47 -17.28
CA SER A 158 -1.77 -4.43 -18.63
C SER A 158 -2.85 -4.66 -19.69
N LYS A 159 -2.47 -4.42 -20.95
CA LYS A 159 -3.36 -4.59 -22.11
C LYS A 159 -3.91 -6.01 -22.23
N ASP A 160 -3.19 -7.01 -21.71
CA ASP A 160 -3.57 -8.41 -21.79
C ASP A 160 -4.70 -8.76 -20.82
N PHE A 161 -4.95 -7.95 -19.79
CA PHE A 161 -5.98 -8.18 -18.78
C PHE A 161 -7.09 -7.12 -18.80
N ALA A 162 -6.81 -5.93 -19.34
CA ALA A 162 -7.76 -4.82 -19.35
C ALA A 162 -9.11 -5.17 -20.00
N LYS A 163 -10.20 -4.88 -19.27
CA LYS A 163 -11.61 -5.03 -19.64
C LYS A 163 -12.03 -6.47 -19.96
N LYS A 164 -11.42 -7.47 -19.31
CA LYS A 164 -11.77 -8.88 -19.51
C LYS A 164 -12.54 -9.47 -18.35
N SER A 165 -12.30 -8.98 -17.14
CA SER A 165 -12.90 -9.54 -15.95
C SER A 165 -14.35 -9.11 -15.74
N LYS A 166 -15.11 -9.97 -15.06
CA LYS A 166 -16.49 -9.69 -14.65
C LYS A 166 -16.59 -8.61 -13.58
N HIS A 167 -15.53 -8.39 -12.80
CA HIS A 167 -15.47 -7.39 -11.74
C HIS A 167 -14.68 -6.13 -12.19
N HIS A 168 -14.79 -5.79 -13.47
CA HIS A 168 -14.18 -4.61 -14.08
C HIS A 168 -12.69 -4.46 -13.74
N ALA A 169 -12.21 -3.24 -13.52
CA ALA A 169 -10.80 -2.97 -13.26
C ALA A 169 -10.25 -3.71 -12.03
N TYR A 170 -11.09 -4.03 -11.04
CA TYR A 170 -10.65 -4.77 -9.85
C TYR A 170 -10.35 -6.21 -10.24
N GLY A 171 -11.29 -6.85 -10.93
CA GLY A 171 -11.10 -8.21 -11.44
C GLY A 171 -9.93 -8.32 -12.41
N ASP A 172 -9.76 -7.34 -13.31
CA ASP A 172 -8.60 -7.31 -14.22
C ASP A 172 -7.26 -7.27 -13.46
N ALA A 173 -7.21 -6.52 -12.35
CA ALA A 173 -6.01 -6.44 -11.50
C ALA A 173 -5.78 -7.72 -10.69
N VAL A 174 -6.85 -8.36 -10.19
CA VAL A 174 -6.76 -9.67 -9.51
C VAL A 174 -6.25 -10.74 -10.48
N GLU A 175 -6.81 -10.83 -11.68
CA GLU A 175 -6.42 -11.81 -12.69
C GLU A 175 -4.96 -11.60 -13.15
N GLU A 176 -4.51 -10.35 -13.24
CA GLU A 176 -3.09 -10.06 -13.54
C GLU A 176 -2.14 -10.42 -12.39
N MET A 177 -2.55 -10.22 -11.14
CA MET A 177 -1.79 -10.67 -9.97
C MET A 177 -1.69 -12.19 -9.94
N ASP A 178 -2.80 -12.89 -10.21
CA ASP A 178 -2.85 -14.36 -10.32
C ASP A 178 -1.91 -14.87 -11.42
N TRP A 179 -1.93 -14.23 -12.59
CA TRP A 179 -0.96 -14.51 -13.66
C TRP A 179 0.49 -14.35 -13.18
N SER A 180 0.80 -13.29 -12.42
CA SER A 180 2.14 -13.08 -11.88
C SER A 180 2.56 -14.21 -10.94
N VAL A 181 1.67 -14.64 -10.04
CA VAL A 181 1.92 -15.80 -9.15
C VAL A 181 2.20 -17.04 -10.00
N GLY A 182 1.38 -17.30 -11.02
CA GLY A 182 1.59 -18.39 -11.96
C GLY A 182 2.97 -18.36 -12.62
N GLN A 183 3.45 -17.18 -13.04
CA GLN A 183 4.80 -17.02 -13.59
C GLN A 183 5.90 -17.38 -12.57
N ILE A 184 5.75 -16.99 -11.31
CA ILE A 184 6.71 -17.34 -10.26
C ILE A 184 6.73 -18.86 -10.02
N MET A 185 5.55 -19.48 -9.95
CA MET A 185 5.44 -20.94 -9.81
C MET A 185 6.09 -21.67 -10.99
N SER A 186 5.85 -21.21 -12.24
CA SER A 186 6.49 -21.79 -13.42
C SER A 186 8.03 -21.70 -13.38
N VAL A 187 8.59 -20.60 -12.85
CA VAL A 187 10.05 -20.47 -12.69
C VAL A 187 10.59 -21.45 -11.65
N LEU A 188 9.88 -21.67 -10.54
CA LEU A 188 10.27 -22.67 -9.54
C LEU A 188 10.23 -24.10 -10.11
N GLU A 189 9.23 -24.41 -10.94
CA GLU A 189 9.14 -25.70 -11.64
C GLU A 189 10.24 -25.88 -12.68
N GLU A 190 10.48 -24.86 -13.53
CA GLU A 190 11.54 -24.85 -14.56
C GLU A 190 12.92 -25.15 -13.96
N LEU A 191 13.20 -24.59 -12.79
CA LEU A 191 14.47 -24.76 -12.08
C LEU A 191 14.53 -26.00 -11.17
N GLY A 192 13.44 -26.78 -11.07
CA GLY A 192 13.35 -27.94 -10.19
C GLY A 192 13.34 -27.60 -8.69
N LEU A 193 12.99 -26.36 -8.33
CA LEU A 193 12.99 -25.85 -6.95
C LEU A 193 11.64 -26.01 -6.25
N ALA A 194 10.57 -26.29 -6.99
CA ALA A 194 9.19 -26.33 -6.46
C ALA A 194 9.01 -27.26 -5.25
N ASN A 195 9.64 -28.44 -5.25
CA ASN A 195 9.50 -29.41 -4.15
C ASN A 195 10.27 -29.03 -2.87
N ASN A 196 11.16 -28.04 -2.94
CA ASN A 196 11.99 -27.60 -1.81
C ASN A 196 11.81 -26.10 -1.51
N THR A 197 10.70 -25.51 -1.95
CA THR A 197 10.39 -24.11 -1.72
C THR A 197 9.06 -23.98 -1.01
N LEU A 198 9.05 -23.38 0.18
CA LEU A 198 7.82 -22.98 0.84
C LEU A 198 7.27 -21.72 0.16
N VAL A 199 6.07 -21.83 -0.42
CA VAL A 199 5.35 -20.68 -0.98
C VAL A 199 4.17 -20.35 -0.07
N TYR A 200 4.08 -19.07 0.31
CA TYR A 200 3.01 -18.55 1.13
C TYR A 200 2.34 -17.37 0.43
N PHE A 201 1.00 -17.42 0.34
CA PHE A 201 0.19 -16.40 -0.30
C PHE A 201 -0.84 -15.87 0.69
N THR A 202 -0.91 -14.54 0.82
CA THR A 202 -1.82 -13.87 1.75
C THR A 202 -2.13 -12.45 1.29
N SER A 203 -3.04 -11.80 2.01
CA SER A 203 -3.34 -10.37 1.91
C SER A 203 -2.97 -9.69 3.23
N ASP A 204 -2.56 -8.43 3.18
CA ASP A 204 -2.27 -7.61 4.36
C ASP A 204 -3.53 -7.36 5.21
N GLN A 205 -4.66 -7.11 4.54
CA GLN A 205 -5.99 -6.95 5.14
C GLN A 205 -7.13 -7.45 4.22
N GLY A 206 -8.36 -7.36 4.73
CA GLY A 206 -9.58 -7.60 3.95
C GLY A 206 -9.81 -6.54 2.88
N ALA A 207 -10.72 -6.84 1.94
CA ALA A 207 -11.04 -5.96 0.84
C ALA A 207 -11.71 -4.66 1.30
N HIS A 208 -11.38 -3.55 0.63
CA HIS A 208 -12.02 -2.26 0.86
C HIS A 208 -13.39 -2.21 0.17
N VAL A 209 -14.43 -2.72 0.84
CA VAL A 209 -15.79 -2.90 0.28
C VAL A 209 -16.44 -1.60 -0.19
N GLU A 210 -16.11 -0.46 0.43
CA GLU A 210 -16.72 0.85 0.16
C GLU A 210 -16.01 1.63 -0.97
N GLU A 211 -14.98 1.05 -1.60
CA GLU A 211 -14.25 1.74 -2.67
C GLU A 211 -15.08 1.80 -3.96
N VAL A 212 -15.70 2.95 -4.18
CA VAL A 212 -16.47 3.26 -5.39
C VAL A 212 -15.94 4.55 -6.01
N THR A 213 -15.81 4.56 -7.33
CA THR A 213 -15.39 5.76 -8.06
C THR A 213 -16.50 6.81 -8.11
N ALA A 214 -16.14 8.05 -8.45
CA ALA A 214 -17.14 9.11 -8.66
C ALA A 214 -18.12 8.80 -9.80
N THR A 215 -17.76 7.90 -10.73
CA THR A 215 -18.63 7.42 -11.81
C THR A 215 -19.50 6.23 -11.41
N GLY A 216 -19.41 5.78 -10.17
CA GLY A 216 -20.21 4.66 -9.63
C GLY A 216 -19.62 3.27 -9.90
N GLU A 217 -18.40 3.18 -10.43
CA GLU A 217 -17.73 1.88 -10.64
C GLU A 217 -17.21 1.35 -9.29
N ILE A 218 -17.56 0.12 -8.96
CA ILE A 218 -17.09 -0.55 -7.75
C ILE A 218 -15.67 -1.03 -7.99
N HIS A 219 -14.72 -0.45 -7.25
CA HIS A 219 -13.30 -0.79 -7.27
C HIS A 219 -12.89 -1.60 -6.04
N GLY A 220 -13.79 -1.76 -5.07
CA GLY A 220 -13.60 -2.60 -3.90
C GLY A 220 -13.74 -4.09 -4.19
N GLY A 221 -13.00 -4.90 -3.44
CA GLY A 221 -13.15 -6.35 -3.46
C GLY A 221 -14.33 -6.85 -2.63
N SER A 222 -14.48 -8.18 -2.55
CA SER A 222 -15.49 -8.84 -1.72
C SER A 222 -14.83 -9.65 -0.62
N ASN A 223 -15.35 -9.54 0.60
CA ASN A 223 -15.01 -10.41 1.73
C ASN A 223 -15.95 -11.63 1.85
N GLY A 224 -16.71 -11.94 0.79
CA GLY A 224 -17.66 -13.05 0.77
C GLY A 224 -18.80 -12.87 1.78
N ILE A 225 -19.09 -13.91 2.57
CA ILE A 225 -20.16 -13.89 3.58
C ILE A 225 -19.79 -13.11 4.85
N TYR A 226 -18.54 -12.67 4.98
CA TYR A 226 -18.04 -12.02 6.18
C TYR A 226 -18.41 -10.54 6.18
N LYS A 227 -19.02 -10.10 7.29
CA LYS A 227 -19.24 -8.68 7.55
C LYS A 227 -17.97 -8.09 8.15
N ASP A 228 -17.46 -7.03 7.54
CA ASP A 228 -16.44 -6.18 8.15
C ASP A 228 -17.15 -5.03 8.88
N PRO A 229 -16.93 -4.79 10.19
CA PRO A 229 -17.40 -3.57 10.81
C PRO A 229 -16.59 -2.38 10.29
N GLN A 230 -17.32 -1.43 9.73
CA GLN A 230 -16.87 -0.11 9.29
C GLN A 230 -15.74 0.48 10.15
N HIS A 231 -14.65 0.89 9.48
CA HIS A 231 -13.59 1.81 9.95
C HIS A 231 -12.45 1.30 10.85
N LEU A 232 -12.23 -0.02 11.03
CA LEU A 232 -11.01 -0.50 11.68
C LEU A 232 -10.01 -1.13 10.70
N ASN A 233 -8.99 -0.35 10.33
CA ASN A 233 -7.71 -0.82 9.77
C ASN A 233 -6.95 -1.82 10.70
N LEU A 234 -7.55 -2.22 11.82
CA LEU A 234 -7.15 -3.30 12.72
C LEU A 234 -8.41 -3.93 13.36
N GLY A 235 -9.32 -4.60 12.61
CA GLY A 235 -10.49 -5.15 13.33
C GLY A 235 -11.59 -5.96 12.64
N ALA A 236 -11.32 -7.02 11.86
CA ALA A 236 -12.19 -8.20 11.84
C ALA A 236 -11.40 -9.51 11.63
N THR A 237 -11.38 -10.34 12.65
CA THR A 237 -10.59 -11.59 12.78
C THR A 237 -11.15 -12.77 11.98
N ARG A 238 -12.06 -12.57 11.02
CA ARG A 238 -12.69 -13.68 10.27
C ARG A 238 -12.67 -13.56 8.75
N GLY A 239 -12.70 -12.34 8.18
CA GLY A 239 -12.36 -12.12 6.77
C GLY A 239 -10.85 -12.07 6.50
N ARG A 240 -10.04 -11.91 7.56
CA ARG A 240 -8.58 -11.71 7.49
C ARG A 240 -7.76 -12.97 7.23
N PHE A 241 -8.33 -14.16 7.48
CA PHE A 241 -7.55 -15.38 7.65
C PHE A 241 -7.98 -16.55 6.76
N ARG A 242 -8.79 -16.30 5.72
CA ARG A 242 -9.15 -17.38 4.80
C ARG A 242 -9.22 -16.93 3.35
N TRP A 243 -8.05 -16.72 2.77
CA TRP A 243 -7.83 -17.08 1.37
C TRP A 243 -7.46 -18.56 1.30
N HIS A 244 -7.72 -19.22 0.16
CA HIS A 244 -7.35 -20.61 -0.02
C HIS A 244 -5.86 -20.78 0.33
N PHE A 245 -5.61 -21.51 1.41
CA PHE A 245 -4.28 -21.92 1.82
C PHE A 245 -3.81 -22.93 0.77
N LEU A 246 -3.16 -22.45 -0.30
CA LEU A 246 -2.47 -23.31 -1.25
C LEU A 246 -1.07 -23.57 -0.71
N GLN A 247 -1.00 -24.40 0.33
CA GLN A 247 0.27 -25.01 0.68
C GLN A 247 0.56 -26.10 -0.35
N SER A 248 1.41 -25.80 -1.33
CA SER A 248 2.02 -26.84 -2.16
C SER A 248 3.15 -27.49 -1.36
N GLU A 249 2.81 -28.26 -0.34
CA GLU A 249 3.77 -29.18 0.28
C GLU A 249 3.84 -30.44 -0.59
N ARG A 250 4.76 -30.47 -1.57
CA ARG A 250 5.22 -31.72 -2.18
C ARG A 250 6.55 -32.13 -1.56
N SER A 251 6.50 -32.53 -0.31
CA SER A 251 7.50 -33.38 0.37
C SER A 251 6.87 -34.77 0.65
N PRO A 252 7.65 -35.84 0.94
CA PRO A 252 7.41 -37.25 0.53
C PRO A 252 6.07 -37.86 1.03
N PRO A 253 5.61 -39.00 0.47
CA PRO A 253 4.19 -39.32 0.23
C PRO A 253 3.40 -39.70 1.49
N GLU A 254 3.24 -38.79 2.44
CA GLU A 254 2.46 -39.03 3.66
C GLU A 254 1.38 -37.98 3.96
N LEU A 255 1.24 -36.91 3.18
CA LEU A 255 0.08 -36.01 3.29
C LEU A 255 -0.58 -35.78 1.92
N GLY A 256 -1.86 -36.13 1.84
CA GLY A 256 -2.65 -36.08 0.61
C GLY A 256 -2.87 -34.67 0.07
N LEU A 257 -3.05 -34.58 -1.25
CA LEU A 257 -3.55 -33.38 -1.92
C LEU A 257 -4.91 -32.96 -1.32
N ASP A 258 -5.10 -31.64 -1.16
CA ASP A 258 -6.28 -30.96 -0.63
C ASP A 258 -6.52 -31.08 0.89
N LEU A 259 -5.50 -30.74 1.69
CA LEU A 259 -5.68 -30.51 3.12
C LEU A 259 -6.20 -29.09 3.39
N ALA A 260 -7.51 -28.96 3.54
CA ALA A 260 -8.10 -27.80 4.20
C ALA A 260 -7.97 -27.97 5.72
N THR A 261 -7.01 -27.27 6.33
CA THR A 261 -6.84 -27.24 7.79
C THR A 261 -7.46 -25.98 8.38
N GLU A 262 -8.31 -26.14 9.39
CA GLU A 262 -8.89 -25.00 10.13
C GLU A 262 -8.06 -24.71 11.38
N HIS A 263 -7.04 -23.86 11.25
CA HIS A 263 -6.29 -23.32 12.37
C HIS A 263 -6.36 -21.78 12.38
N THR A 264 -6.43 -21.18 13.57
CA THR A 264 -6.30 -19.73 13.71
C THR A 264 -4.81 -19.40 13.80
N LEU A 265 -4.24 -18.86 12.73
CA LEU A 265 -2.84 -18.45 12.67
C LEU A 265 -2.74 -16.94 12.44
N PRO A 266 -2.29 -16.16 13.45
CA PRO A 266 -1.95 -14.75 13.27
C PRO A 266 -0.84 -14.57 12.25
N LEU A 267 -0.87 -13.46 11.49
CA LEU A 267 0.19 -13.12 10.52
C LEU A 267 1.57 -12.96 11.19
N GLU A 268 1.59 -12.58 12.46
CA GLU A 268 2.81 -12.39 13.27
C GLU A 268 3.55 -13.71 13.54
N ASP A 269 2.85 -14.84 13.47
CA ASP A 269 3.38 -16.18 13.77
C ASP A 269 4.01 -16.88 12.53
N LEU A 270 4.13 -16.16 11.40
CA LEU A 270 4.73 -16.69 10.17
C LEU A 270 6.27 -16.85 10.28
N PRO A 271 6.84 -17.93 9.71
CA PRO A 271 8.29 -18.13 9.72
C PRO A 271 9.02 -16.98 9.00
N GLY A 272 9.89 -16.27 9.73
CA GLY A 272 10.62 -15.09 9.26
C GLY A 272 10.39 -13.82 10.08
N THR A 273 9.41 -13.79 10.99
CA THR A 273 9.29 -12.70 11.96
C THR A 273 10.38 -12.80 13.05
N PRO A 274 11.16 -11.74 13.31
CA PRO A 274 12.12 -11.75 14.40
C PRO A 274 11.36 -11.83 15.72
N ARG A 275 11.40 -12.98 16.41
CA ARG A 275 11.01 -13.03 17.82
C ARG A 275 11.94 -12.11 18.59
N GLN A 276 11.41 -11.05 19.20
CA GLN A 276 12.04 -10.49 20.40
C GLN A 276 12.05 -11.62 21.43
N LYS A 277 13.14 -12.39 21.47
CA LYS A 277 13.41 -13.25 22.61
C LYS A 277 13.48 -12.32 23.81
N ALA A 278 12.50 -12.47 24.70
CA ALA A 278 12.55 -11.94 26.05
C ALA A 278 13.95 -12.22 26.60
N VAL A 279 14.66 -11.15 26.94
CA VAL A 279 15.93 -11.18 27.65
C VAL A 279 15.68 -11.99 28.92
N SER A 280 16.27 -13.19 28.98
CA SER A 280 16.34 -13.97 30.21
C SER A 280 17.18 -13.16 31.22
N PRO A 281 16.76 -13.00 32.48
CA PRO A 281 17.59 -12.31 33.45
C PRO A 281 18.88 -13.11 33.68
N PRO A 282 20.01 -12.45 33.97
CA PRO A 282 21.27 -13.14 34.18
C PRO A 282 21.17 -14.06 35.40
N THR A 283 21.60 -15.30 35.21
CA THR A 283 21.87 -16.28 36.27
C THR A 283 22.87 -15.69 37.25
N ALA A 284 22.45 -15.49 38.49
CA ALA A 284 23.35 -15.15 39.59
C ALA A 284 24.23 -16.38 39.90
N SER A 285 25.53 -16.25 39.70
CA SER A 285 26.55 -17.18 40.19
C SER A 285 27.12 -16.69 41.53
N ASN A 286 27.38 -17.65 42.40
CA ASN A 286 28.18 -17.62 43.64
C ASN A 286 27.40 -17.17 44.89
N HIS A 287 27.54 -17.77 46.06
CA HIS A 287 28.69 -18.47 46.64
C HIS A 287 28.22 -19.50 47.68
N ASP A 288 28.82 -20.69 47.66
CA ASP A 288 28.97 -21.51 48.87
C ASP A 288 29.99 -20.84 49.80
N THR A 289 29.63 -20.67 51.07
CA THR A 289 30.57 -20.62 52.19
C THR A 289 29.94 -21.33 53.38
N ASN A 290 30.74 -22.22 53.99
CA ASN A 290 30.56 -22.88 55.29
C ASN A 290 29.77 -22.09 56.35
#